data_AF-A0A6P9AJV7-F1
#
_entry.id   AF-A0A6P9AJV7-F1
#
_cell.length_a   1.000
_cell.length_b   1.000
_cell.length_c   1.000
_cell.angle_alpha   90.00
_cell.angle_beta   90.00
_cell.angle_gamma   90.00
#
_symmetry.space_group_name_H-M   'P 1'
#
loop_
_entity.id
_entity.type
_entity.pdbx_description
1 polymer ?
#
loop_
_entity_poly.entity_id
_entity_poly.type
_entity_poly.pdbx_seq_one_letter_code
_entity_poly.pdbx_strand_id
1 'polypeptide(L)'
;MMRVYVALVAFFSFISWTSSHIVHYTSSGGVCTNTCGYHDYKYTWCQQKGGSGHGWDYCSLQEGLAVSGEKCDSPCDLWGGSYRYCYFRNGKWNYCGTLSEWDSFEYSLKNNSCKNSCQITKAHFQCETVHGLEPCSPFRDVTPTGLPCHINYQCAKYGCSAYHCQTGKGEDDWDLCRPKNNDGCIWKVSVTNTSLAEICTLVYSQKKSNIFFRREMQTKIVSPTKEQFKDAVHLIANLNTIRNFSDSDTLSEMYFYKESILCNGINYTSVKLWLDNYTNKTIAHVIFSEILSIIKVLRLAFYTSLHSAFYSPAYTIIVSVGEPMLCSIDY
;
A
#
# COMPACT_ATOMS: atom_id res chain seq x y z
N MET A 1 39.14 -30.72 44.53
CA MET A 1 39.16 -30.67 43.04
C MET A 1 37.72 -30.63 42.53
N MET A 2 37.45 -29.66 41.65
CA MET A 2 36.27 -29.43 40.79
C MET A 2 34.84 -29.66 41.35
N ARG A 3 34.18 -28.56 41.72
CA ARG A 3 32.71 -28.44 41.67
C ARG A 3 32.31 -28.10 40.24
N VAL A 4 31.59 -29.00 39.57
CA VAL A 4 31.01 -28.76 38.24
C VAL A 4 29.67 -28.05 38.45
N TYR A 5 29.59 -26.78 38.05
CA TYR A 5 28.31 -26.08 37.93
C TYR A 5 27.68 -26.44 36.59
N VAL A 6 26.60 -27.22 36.62
CA VAL A 6 25.76 -27.45 35.44
C VAL A 6 24.86 -26.23 35.29
N ALA A 7 25.19 -25.35 34.35
CA ALA A 7 24.32 -24.26 33.95
C ALA A 7 23.12 -24.83 33.18
N LEU A 8 21.93 -24.77 33.78
CA LEU A 8 20.65 -25.03 33.12
C LEU A 8 20.38 -23.91 32.13
N VAL A 9 20.82 -24.08 30.88
CA VAL A 9 20.43 -23.20 29.77
C VAL A 9 19.01 -23.59 29.38
N ALA A 10 18.03 -22.87 29.93
CA ALA A 10 16.66 -22.93 29.45
C ALA A 10 16.61 -22.34 28.02
N PHE A 11 16.65 -23.22 27.02
CA PHE A 11 16.29 -22.87 25.64
C PHE A 11 14.79 -22.54 25.61
N PHE A 12 14.44 -21.28 25.89
CA PHE A 12 13.17 -20.73 25.44
C PHE A 12 13.23 -20.71 23.92
N SER A 13 12.71 -21.79 23.32
CA SER A 13 12.32 -21.82 21.93
C SER A 13 11.22 -20.77 21.79
N PHE A 14 11.60 -19.56 21.42
CA PHE A 14 10.69 -18.56 20.89
C PHE A 14 10.13 -19.14 19.59
N ILE A 15 9.04 -19.91 19.72
CA ILE A 15 8.17 -20.24 18.61
C ILE A 15 7.71 -18.87 18.08
N SER A 16 8.38 -18.44 17.02
CA SER A 16 8.07 -17.22 16.34
C SER A 16 6.74 -17.44 15.64
N TRP A 17 5.63 -17.19 16.33
CA TRP A 17 4.36 -17.00 15.65
C TRP A 17 4.49 -15.76 14.77
N THR A 18 4.64 -15.99 13.48
CA THR A 18 4.57 -14.99 12.41
C THR A 18 3.14 -15.02 11.89
N SER A 19 2.35 -13.99 12.17
CA SER A 19 1.07 -13.79 11.47
C SER A 19 1.28 -12.72 10.42
N SER A 20 1.54 -13.12 9.17
CA SER A 20 1.20 -12.30 8.01
C SER A 20 -0.33 -12.33 7.87
N HIS A 21 -0.97 -11.18 7.61
CA HIS A 21 -2.40 -11.16 7.31
C HIS A 21 -2.59 -11.59 5.85
N ILE A 22 -2.79 -12.89 5.67
CA ILE A 22 -3.08 -13.51 4.38
C ILE A 22 -4.56 -13.34 4.08
N VAL A 23 -4.89 -12.83 2.90
CA VAL A 23 -6.26 -12.82 2.40
C VAL A 23 -6.45 -13.87 1.34
N HIS A 24 -7.50 -14.65 1.56
CA HIS A 24 -7.90 -15.73 0.69
C HIS A 24 -8.91 -15.20 -0.34
N TYR A 25 -8.69 -15.59 -1.59
CA TYR A 25 -9.60 -15.35 -2.68
C TYR A 25 -10.29 -16.63 -3.01
N THR A 26 -11.54 -16.51 -3.37
CA THR A 26 -12.31 -17.66 -3.79
C THR A 26 -11.99 -18.03 -5.23
N SER A 27 -12.45 -19.20 -5.65
CA SER A 27 -12.24 -19.68 -7.01
C SER A 27 -12.89 -18.78 -8.07
N SER A 28 -13.95 -18.04 -7.75
CA SER A 28 -14.52 -17.00 -8.60
C SER A 28 -13.86 -15.62 -8.45
N GLY A 29 -12.83 -15.49 -7.62
CA GLY A 29 -12.08 -14.25 -7.40
C GLY A 29 -12.72 -13.27 -6.41
N GLY A 30 -13.71 -13.69 -5.62
CA GLY A 30 -14.24 -12.93 -4.50
C GLY A 30 -13.31 -12.94 -3.28
N VAL A 31 -13.43 -11.94 -2.41
CA VAL A 31 -12.59 -11.81 -1.22
C VAL A 31 -13.23 -12.52 -0.04
N CYS A 32 -12.51 -13.41 0.64
CA CYS A 32 -12.98 -14.02 1.87
C CYS A 32 -13.19 -12.97 2.97
N THR A 33 -14.39 -12.95 3.54
CA THR A 33 -14.80 -12.07 4.65
C THR A 33 -14.72 -12.77 6.00
N ASN A 34 -14.62 -14.10 6.00
CA ASN A 34 -14.31 -14.94 7.15
C ASN A 34 -13.14 -15.89 6.81
N THR A 35 -12.69 -16.65 7.80
CA THR A 35 -11.58 -17.60 7.63
C THR A 35 -11.89 -18.62 6.54
N CYS A 36 -10.96 -18.78 5.59
CA CYS A 36 -10.98 -19.89 4.65
C CYS A 36 -10.76 -21.21 5.41
N GLY A 37 -11.71 -22.12 5.33
CA GLY A 37 -11.67 -23.34 6.12
C GLY A 37 -12.65 -24.40 5.65
N TYR A 38 -12.55 -25.58 6.27
CA TYR A 38 -13.39 -26.73 5.91
C TYR A 38 -14.86 -26.54 6.34
N HIS A 39 -15.12 -25.85 7.46
CA HIS A 39 -16.47 -25.62 8.00
C HIS A 39 -17.33 -26.90 8.02
N ASP A 40 -16.75 -28.02 8.46
CA ASP A 40 -17.35 -29.37 8.49
C ASP A 40 -17.55 -30.08 7.12
N TYR A 41 -16.92 -29.58 6.05
CA TYR A 41 -16.88 -30.21 4.73
C TYR A 41 -15.51 -30.81 4.40
N LYS A 42 -15.44 -31.59 3.32
CA LYS A 42 -14.18 -32.16 2.78
C LYS A 42 -13.41 -31.19 1.87
N TYR A 43 -13.91 -29.96 1.73
CA TYR A 43 -13.31 -28.91 0.91
C TYR A 43 -13.33 -27.59 1.67
N THR A 44 -12.47 -26.66 1.28
CA THR A 44 -12.35 -25.36 1.91
C THR A 44 -13.07 -24.26 1.15
N TRP A 45 -13.71 -23.37 1.91
CA TRP A 45 -14.58 -22.32 1.40
C TRP A 45 -14.74 -21.21 2.44
N CYS A 46 -15.26 -20.07 2.01
CA CYS A 46 -15.45 -18.89 2.84
C CYS A 46 -16.65 -18.07 2.34
N GLN A 47 -17.15 -17.19 3.20
CA GLN A 47 -18.05 -16.13 2.78
C GLN A 47 -17.29 -15.13 1.95
N GLN A 48 -17.82 -14.75 0.79
CA GLN A 48 -17.14 -13.83 -0.10
C GLN A 48 -17.88 -12.51 -0.29
N LYS A 49 -17.10 -11.48 -0.64
CA LYS A 49 -17.60 -10.24 -1.23
C LYS A 49 -16.98 -10.06 -2.61
N GLY A 50 -17.80 -9.75 -3.62
CA GLY A 50 -17.37 -9.75 -5.02
C GLY A 50 -17.42 -11.15 -5.65
N GLY A 51 -16.58 -11.42 -6.66
CA GLY A 51 -16.52 -12.72 -7.34
C GLY A 51 -17.79 -13.02 -8.14
N SER A 52 -18.35 -14.22 -7.95
CA SER A 52 -19.58 -14.69 -8.62
C SER A 52 -20.88 -14.00 -8.16
N GLY A 53 -20.83 -13.13 -7.15
CA GLY A 53 -22.01 -12.50 -6.57
C GLY A 53 -22.79 -13.39 -5.58
N HIS A 54 -22.38 -14.65 -5.40
CA HIS A 54 -22.89 -15.54 -4.36
C HIS A 54 -22.22 -15.28 -3.01
N GLY A 55 -22.92 -15.56 -1.91
CA GLY A 55 -22.42 -15.28 -0.56
C GLY A 55 -21.28 -16.19 -0.07
N TRP A 56 -21.07 -17.35 -0.70
CA TRP A 56 -20.03 -18.31 -0.35
C TRP A 56 -19.37 -18.87 -1.60
N ASP A 57 -18.07 -19.16 -1.54
CA ASP A 57 -17.33 -19.82 -2.62
C ASP A 57 -16.05 -20.49 -2.09
N TYR A 58 -15.49 -21.39 -2.88
CA TYR A 58 -14.32 -22.21 -2.60
C TYR A 58 -13.06 -21.37 -2.46
N CYS A 59 -12.20 -21.64 -1.49
CA CYS A 59 -10.93 -20.93 -1.29
C CYS A 59 -9.83 -21.94 -0.95
N SER A 60 -8.57 -21.60 -1.21
CA SER A 60 -7.43 -22.46 -0.85
C SER A 60 -6.80 -22.04 0.47
N LEU A 61 -6.39 -23.01 1.30
CA LEU A 61 -5.72 -22.75 2.57
C LEU A 61 -4.31 -22.16 2.41
N GLN A 62 -3.63 -22.51 1.32
CA GLN A 62 -2.28 -22.05 0.99
C GLN A 62 -2.11 -21.94 -0.52
N GLU A 63 -1.15 -21.14 -0.96
CA GLU A 63 -0.82 -20.99 -2.38
C GLU A 63 -0.37 -22.33 -2.96
N GLY A 64 -0.88 -22.69 -4.14
CA GLY A 64 -0.60 -23.96 -4.79
C GLY A 64 -1.36 -25.18 -4.24
N LEU A 65 -2.31 -24.99 -3.31
CA LEU A 65 -3.24 -26.05 -2.90
C LEU A 65 -4.58 -25.89 -3.60
N ALA A 66 -5.23 -27.02 -3.89
CA ALA A 66 -6.64 -27.06 -4.22
C ALA A 66 -7.51 -26.95 -2.95
N VAL A 67 -8.81 -26.81 -3.15
CA VAL A 67 -9.78 -26.70 -2.04
C VAL A 67 -9.95 -28.00 -1.27
N SER A 68 -9.49 -29.14 -1.81
CA SER A 68 -9.38 -30.39 -1.05
C SER A 68 -8.18 -30.44 -0.11
N GLY A 69 -7.29 -29.44 -0.16
CA GLY A 69 -5.99 -29.43 0.52
C GLY A 69 -4.90 -30.21 -0.22
N GLU A 70 -5.22 -30.87 -1.32
CA GLU A 70 -4.22 -31.55 -2.17
C GLU A 70 -3.39 -30.53 -2.97
N LYS A 71 -2.12 -30.87 -3.20
CA LYS A 71 -1.20 -30.01 -3.94
C LYS A 71 -1.54 -30.02 -5.44
N CYS A 72 -1.67 -28.82 -6.00
CA CYS A 72 -1.79 -28.64 -7.44
C CYS A 72 -0.46 -28.96 -8.13
N ASP A 73 -0.53 -29.65 -9.27
CA ASP A 73 0.60 -29.86 -10.18
C ASP A 73 0.67 -28.76 -11.26
N SER A 74 -0.36 -27.91 -11.31
CA SER A 74 -0.50 -26.75 -12.19
C SER A 74 -0.70 -25.46 -11.41
N PRO A 75 -0.50 -24.30 -12.06
CA PRO A 75 -1.00 -23.04 -11.54
C PRO A 75 -2.51 -23.06 -11.31
N CYS A 76 -2.95 -22.29 -10.31
CA CYS A 76 -4.35 -22.05 -10.02
C CYS A 76 -4.91 -20.94 -10.94
N ASP A 77 -5.62 -21.31 -12.00
CA ASP A 77 -6.02 -20.35 -13.03
C ASP A 77 -7.40 -20.64 -13.61
N LEU A 78 -7.95 -19.72 -14.39
CA LEU A 78 -9.28 -19.82 -14.96
C LEU A 78 -9.40 -20.89 -16.05
N TRP A 79 -8.30 -21.22 -16.75
CA TRP A 79 -8.28 -22.17 -17.86
C TRP A 79 -9.41 -21.95 -18.89
N GLY A 80 -9.79 -20.69 -19.13
CA GLY A 80 -10.88 -20.30 -20.02
C GLY A 80 -12.30 -20.37 -19.43
N GLY A 81 -12.45 -20.74 -18.16
CA GLY A 81 -13.71 -20.77 -17.42
C GLY A 81 -13.96 -19.57 -16.51
N SER A 82 -15.06 -19.63 -15.76
CA SER A 82 -15.51 -18.60 -14.79
C SER A 82 -15.03 -18.83 -13.35
N TYR A 83 -14.31 -19.93 -13.10
CA TYR A 83 -13.71 -20.24 -11.81
C TYR A 83 -12.27 -20.68 -12.03
N ARG A 84 -11.47 -20.58 -10.97
CA ARG A 84 -10.09 -21.04 -10.95
C ARG A 84 -10.02 -22.52 -10.57
N TYR A 85 -9.18 -23.24 -11.28
CA TYR A 85 -8.92 -24.66 -11.09
C TYR A 85 -7.43 -24.95 -11.23
N CYS A 86 -7.03 -26.11 -10.74
CA CYS A 86 -5.73 -26.69 -11.03
C CYS A 86 -5.86 -28.18 -11.35
N TYR A 87 -4.88 -28.71 -12.07
CA TYR A 87 -4.78 -30.15 -12.30
C TYR A 87 -3.83 -30.78 -11.27
N PHE A 88 -4.13 -32.03 -10.93
CA PHE A 88 -3.29 -32.89 -10.12
C PHE A 88 -2.47 -33.81 -11.02
N ARG A 89 -1.37 -34.34 -10.48
CA ARG A 89 -0.51 -35.30 -11.18
C ARG A 89 -1.23 -36.59 -11.60
N ASN A 90 -2.34 -36.92 -10.94
CA ASN A 90 -3.21 -38.06 -11.29
C ASN A 90 -4.21 -37.75 -12.42
N GLY A 91 -4.13 -36.55 -13.03
CA GLY A 91 -4.97 -36.13 -14.15
C GLY A 91 -6.34 -35.56 -13.76
N LYS A 92 -6.65 -35.44 -12.47
CA LYS A 92 -7.92 -34.85 -12.01
C LYS A 92 -7.83 -33.33 -11.87
N TRP A 93 -8.98 -32.66 -12.02
CA TRP A 93 -9.13 -31.23 -11.78
C TRP A 93 -9.77 -30.94 -10.43
N ASN A 94 -9.41 -29.82 -9.82
CA ASN A 94 -10.06 -29.34 -8.62
C ASN A 94 -10.05 -27.81 -8.56
N TYR A 95 -11.01 -27.23 -7.85
CA TYR A 95 -11.06 -25.79 -7.59
C TYR A 95 -9.89 -25.36 -6.72
N CYS A 96 -9.49 -24.11 -6.90
CA CYS A 96 -8.47 -23.48 -6.07
C CYS A 96 -8.77 -21.99 -5.95
N GLY A 97 -8.37 -21.41 -4.83
CA GLY A 97 -8.33 -19.97 -4.61
C GLY A 97 -6.90 -19.46 -4.61
N THR A 98 -6.71 -18.17 -4.87
CA THR A 98 -5.40 -17.52 -4.73
C THR A 98 -5.27 -16.91 -3.35
N LEU A 99 -4.05 -16.82 -2.84
CA LEU A 99 -3.78 -16.11 -1.61
C LEU A 99 -2.90 -14.91 -1.93
N SER A 100 -3.12 -13.79 -1.25
CA SER A 100 -2.11 -12.76 -1.23
C SER A 100 -2.06 -12.04 0.09
N GLU A 101 -0.89 -11.49 0.37
CA GLU A 101 -0.69 -10.61 1.50
C GLU A 101 -1.59 -9.38 1.29
N TRP A 102 -2.39 -9.05 2.30
CA TRP A 102 -3.49 -8.07 2.20
C TRP A 102 -3.06 -6.68 1.69
N ASP A 103 -1.75 -6.40 1.73
CA ASP A 103 -1.08 -5.19 1.26
C ASP A 103 -0.87 -5.11 -0.27
N SER A 104 -1.38 -6.10 -1.02
CA SER A 104 -1.24 -6.18 -2.47
C SER A 104 -2.53 -6.18 -3.27
N PHE A 105 -3.70 -6.07 -2.63
CA PHE A 105 -4.97 -6.02 -3.34
C PHE A 105 -5.35 -4.62 -3.83
N GLU A 106 -5.32 -4.48 -5.15
CA GLU A 106 -5.76 -3.29 -5.86
C GLU A 106 -6.93 -3.65 -6.78
N TYR A 107 -7.81 -2.69 -7.01
CA TYR A 107 -8.99 -2.87 -7.84
C TYR A 107 -9.04 -1.77 -8.90
N SER A 108 -9.54 -2.13 -10.08
CA SER A 108 -9.91 -1.15 -11.08
C SER A 108 -11.10 -0.31 -10.62
N LEU A 109 -11.38 0.78 -11.33
CA LEU A 109 -12.59 1.59 -11.10
C LEU A 109 -13.89 0.77 -11.18
N LYS A 110 -13.89 -0.30 -12.01
CA LYS A 110 -15.02 -1.21 -12.19
C LYS A 110 -15.10 -2.31 -11.13
N ASN A 111 -14.26 -2.24 -10.09
CA ASN A 111 -14.21 -3.23 -9.01
C ASN A 111 -13.71 -4.62 -9.46
N ASN A 112 -12.94 -4.68 -10.56
CA ASN A 112 -12.26 -5.90 -10.97
C ASN A 112 -10.91 -5.98 -10.27
N SER A 113 -10.53 -7.17 -9.81
CA SER A 113 -9.25 -7.41 -9.15
C SER A 113 -8.10 -7.16 -10.14
N CYS A 114 -7.15 -6.32 -9.75
CA CYS A 114 -5.94 -6.11 -10.52
C CYS A 114 -4.99 -7.30 -10.36
N LYS A 115 -4.45 -7.80 -11.48
CA LYS A 115 -3.40 -8.84 -11.52
C LYS A 115 -2.01 -8.27 -11.19
N ASN A 116 -1.81 -6.98 -11.44
CA ASN A 116 -0.59 -6.23 -11.15
C ASN A 116 -0.92 -4.96 -10.35
N SER A 117 0.10 -4.29 -9.81
CA SER A 117 -0.12 -3.01 -9.13
C SER A 117 -0.65 -1.94 -10.10
N CYS A 118 -1.41 -0.98 -9.58
CA CYS A 118 -1.85 0.17 -10.33
C CYS A 118 -0.64 1.02 -10.73
N GLN A 119 -0.30 0.97 -12.02
CA GLN A 119 0.91 1.59 -12.57
C GLN A 119 0.56 2.59 -13.67
N ILE A 120 1.42 3.57 -13.85
CA ILE A 120 1.23 4.53 -14.93
C ILE A 120 1.53 3.89 -16.28
N THR A 121 0.56 3.96 -17.18
CA THR A 121 0.72 3.60 -18.59
C THR A 121 0.33 4.81 -19.43
N LYS A 122 1.31 5.38 -20.14
CA LYS A 122 1.19 6.67 -20.86
C LYS A 122 0.86 7.82 -19.90
N ALA A 123 -0.42 8.18 -19.77
CA ALA A 123 -0.88 9.34 -18.99
C ALA A 123 -1.87 8.98 -17.87
N HIS A 124 -2.18 7.69 -17.71
CA HIS A 124 -3.18 7.21 -16.76
C HIS A 124 -2.65 6.02 -15.97
N PHE A 125 -3.11 5.93 -14.72
CA PHE A 125 -2.93 4.77 -13.87
C PHE A 125 -3.88 3.65 -14.29
N GLN A 126 -3.31 2.49 -14.59
CA GLN A 126 -4.01 1.32 -15.08
C GLN A 126 -3.45 0.07 -14.42
N CYS A 127 -4.28 -0.97 -14.38
CA CYS A 127 -3.87 -2.31 -13.99
C CYS A 127 -4.47 -3.32 -14.98
N GLU A 128 -3.81 -4.47 -15.12
CA GLU A 128 -4.35 -5.57 -15.88
C GLU A 128 -5.39 -6.31 -15.04
N THR A 129 -6.55 -6.60 -15.61
CA THR A 129 -7.60 -7.40 -15.01
C THR A 129 -7.90 -8.62 -15.89
N VAL A 130 -8.84 -9.47 -15.49
CA VAL A 130 -9.34 -10.56 -16.34
C VAL A 130 -10.04 -10.05 -17.62
N HIS A 131 -10.45 -8.77 -17.64
CA HIS A 131 -11.09 -8.11 -18.77
C HIS A 131 -10.13 -7.23 -19.59
N GLY A 132 -8.83 -7.28 -19.30
CA GLY A 132 -7.80 -6.44 -19.93
C GLY A 132 -7.38 -5.25 -19.07
N LEU A 133 -6.73 -4.26 -19.71
CA LEU A 133 -6.25 -3.05 -19.04
C LEU A 133 -7.43 -2.17 -18.61
N GLU A 134 -7.50 -1.88 -17.31
CA GLU A 134 -8.54 -1.03 -16.73
C GLU A 134 -7.94 0.11 -15.88
N PRO A 135 -8.59 1.29 -15.83
CA PRO A 135 -8.14 2.38 -14.97
C PRO A 135 -8.24 2.01 -13.49
N CYS A 136 -7.31 2.53 -12.70
CA CYS A 136 -7.26 2.33 -11.25
C CYS A 136 -6.74 3.59 -10.56
N SER A 137 -6.96 3.69 -9.25
CA SER A 137 -6.39 4.75 -8.42
C SER A 137 -5.09 4.25 -7.77
N PRO A 138 -3.95 4.97 -7.90
CA PRO A 138 -2.69 4.55 -7.31
C PRO A 138 -2.69 4.67 -5.78
N PHE A 139 -3.46 5.63 -5.25
CA PHE A 139 -3.68 5.86 -3.82
C PHE A 139 -5.16 6.17 -3.57
N ARG A 140 -5.64 6.05 -2.33
CA ARG A 140 -7.06 6.23 -1.95
C ARG A 140 -7.68 7.52 -2.51
N ASP A 141 -6.96 8.63 -2.42
CA ASP A 141 -7.45 9.98 -2.73
C ASP A 141 -6.72 10.56 -3.97
N VAL A 142 -6.42 9.69 -4.93
CA VAL A 142 -5.85 10.04 -6.24
C VAL A 142 -6.67 9.42 -7.36
N THR A 143 -6.96 10.21 -8.38
CA THR A 143 -7.71 9.76 -9.55
C THR A 143 -6.80 9.00 -10.51
N PRO A 144 -7.33 8.24 -11.48
CA PRO A 144 -6.50 7.56 -12.49
C PRO A 144 -5.66 8.51 -13.34
N THR A 145 -5.99 9.79 -13.40
CA THR A 145 -5.17 10.80 -14.10
C THR A 145 -4.04 11.35 -13.23
N GLY A 146 -4.04 11.07 -11.92
CA GLY A 146 -3.05 11.57 -10.97
C GLY A 146 -3.48 12.84 -10.23
N LEU A 147 -4.76 13.22 -10.28
CA LEU A 147 -5.25 14.40 -9.58
C LEU A 147 -5.57 14.10 -8.10
N PRO A 148 -5.36 15.05 -7.18
CA PRO A 148 -5.67 14.88 -5.78
C PRO A 148 -7.15 15.11 -5.51
N CYS A 149 -7.76 14.19 -4.76
CA CYS A 149 -9.09 14.39 -4.21
C CYS A 149 -9.06 15.44 -3.09
N HIS A 150 -10.06 16.31 -3.03
CA HIS A 150 -10.22 17.33 -2.02
C HIS A 150 -10.47 16.71 -0.64
N ILE A 151 -9.92 17.32 0.42
CA ILE A 151 -10.01 16.78 1.79
C ILE A 151 -11.45 16.65 2.32
N ASN A 152 -12.33 17.58 1.94
CA ASN A 152 -13.75 17.55 2.29
C ASN A 152 -14.59 16.65 1.38
N TYR A 153 -14.07 16.29 0.21
CA TYR A 153 -14.78 15.53 -0.82
C TYR A 153 -13.86 14.43 -1.37
N GLN A 154 -13.40 13.57 -0.45
CA GLN A 154 -12.55 12.40 -0.70
C GLN A 154 -13.20 11.38 -1.63
N CYS A 155 -12.45 10.35 -2.02
CA CYS A 155 -13.00 9.29 -2.85
C CYS A 155 -14.13 8.52 -2.17
N ALA A 156 -15.38 8.79 -2.56
CA ALA A 156 -16.57 8.21 -1.96
C ALA A 156 -17.74 8.15 -2.96
N LYS A 157 -18.87 7.59 -2.51
CA LYS A 157 -20.13 7.63 -3.26
C LYS A 157 -21.01 8.75 -2.71
N TYR A 158 -21.09 9.86 -3.44
CA TYR A 158 -21.99 10.97 -3.12
C TYR A 158 -23.35 10.79 -3.81
N GLY A 159 -24.06 9.70 -3.47
CA GLY A 159 -25.37 9.37 -4.06
C GLY A 159 -25.33 8.73 -5.46
N CYS A 160 -24.16 8.64 -6.09
CA CYS A 160 -23.95 7.98 -7.38
C CYS A 160 -23.57 6.49 -7.24
N SER A 161 -23.75 5.72 -8.32
CA SER A 161 -23.33 4.32 -8.38
C SER A 161 -21.80 4.16 -8.37
N ALA A 162 -21.08 5.12 -8.95
CA ALA A 162 -19.62 5.18 -9.04
C ALA A 162 -18.97 6.04 -7.95
N TYR A 163 -17.72 5.71 -7.63
CA TYR A 163 -16.88 6.49 -6.72
C TYR A 163 -16.27 7.67 -7.46
N HIS A 164 -16.32 8.83 -6.84
CA HIS A 164 -15.80 10.07 -7.38
C HIS A 164 -15.26 10.93 -6.24
N CYS A 165 -14.47 11.94 -6.59
CA CYS A 165 -13.99 12.94 -5.66
C CYS A 165 -13.84 14.28 -6.37
N GLN A 166 -13.83 15.35 -5.59
CA GLN A 166 -13.60 16.68 -6.14
C GLN A 166 -12.09 16.89 -6.35
N THR A 167 -11.68 17.40 -7.50
CA THR A 167 -10.26 17.61 -7.90
C THR A 167 -9.87 19.09 -8.01
N GLY A 168 -10.75 20.00 -7.58
CA GLY A 168 -10.59 21.44 -7.73
C GLY A 168 -11.68 22.22 -6.99
N LYS A 169 -11.85 23.49 -7.35
CA LYS A 169 -12.79 24.41 -6.69
C LYS A 169 -14.06 24.67 -7.52
N GLY A 170 -14.05 24.34 -8.81
CA GLY A 170 -15.20 24.47 -9.70
C GLY A 170 -16.28 23.43 -9.39
N GLU A 171 -17.51 23.75 -9.79
CA GLU A 171 -18.66 22.85 -9.63
C GLU A 171 -18.49 21.55 -10.44
N ASP A 172 -17.81 21.63 -11.58
CA ASP A 172 -17.54 20.50 -12.48
C ASP A 172 -16.19 19.80 -12.22
N ASP A 173 -15.43 20.24 -11.20
CA ASP A 173 -14.12 19.67 -10.88
C ASP A 173 -14.26 18.32 -10.16
N TRP A 174 -14.84 17.31 -10.81
CA TRP A 174 -15.00 15.95 -10.29
C TRP A 174 -14.34 14.92 -11.19
N ASP A 175 -13.74 13.90 -10.60
CA ASP A 175 -13.14 12.80 -11.36
C ASP A 175 -13.44 11.47 -10.66
N LEU A 176 -13.40 10.40 -11.43
CA LEU A 176 -13.56 9.05 -10.94
C LEU A 176 -12.36 8.65 -10.10
N CYS A 177 -12.61 7.82 -9.09
CA CYS A 177 -11.58 7.33 -8.21
C CYS A 177 -11.96 5.95 -7.68
N ARG A 178 -11.02 5.27 -7.03
CA ARG A 178 -11.28 4.03 -6.33
C ARG A 178 -10.75 4.14 -4.90
N PRO A 179 -11.60 3.96 -3.87
CA PRO A 179 -11.10 3.95 -2.51
C PRO A 179 -10.18 2.75 -2.33
N LYS A 180 -9.03 2.98 -1.71
CA LYS A 180 -8.17 1.93 -1.17
C LYS A 180 -8.50 1.79 0.32
N ASN A 181 -9.26 0.73 0.65
CA ASN A 181 -9.80 0.51 1.99
C ASN A 181 -8.71 0.31 3.07
N ASN A 182 -7.45 0.05 2.68
CA ASN A 182 -6.36 -0.33 3.58
C ASN A 182 -5.15 0.61 3.58
N ASP A 183 -5.16 1.69 2.77
CA ASP A 183 -4.15 2.76 2.86
C ASP A 183 -4.48 3.77 3.98
N GLY A 184 -5.57 3.51 4.72
CA GLY A 184 -6.10 4.38 5.75
C GLY A 184 -5.22 4.39 7.00
N CYS A 185 -4.27 5.31 7.02
CA CYS A 185 -3.60 5.70 8.24
C CYS A 185 -4.58 6.51 9.13
N ILE A 186 -5.03 5.96 10.26
CA ILE A 186 -5.81 6.73 11.26
C ILE A 186 -4.83 7.52 12.14
N TRP A 187 -4.78 8.82 11.92
CA TRP A 187 -3.92 9.74 12.67
C TRP A 187 -4.41 9.89 14.12
N LYS A 188 -3.49 9.66 15.06
CA LYS A 188 -3.71 9.90 16.49
C LYS A 188 -2.76 10.99 16.95
N VAL A 189 -3.28 11.93 17.72
CA VAL A 189 -2.45 12.94 18.39
C VAL A 189 -1.68 12.26 19.51
N SER A 190 -0.36 12.27 19.44
CA SER A 190 0.53 11.87 20.51
C SER A 190 1.11 13.12 21.17
N VAL A 191 0.84 13.28 22.46
CA VAL A 191 1.40 14.38 23.25
C VAL A 191 2.63 13.85 23.96
N THR A 192 3.80 14.40 23.65
CA THR A 192 4.99 14.25 24.49
C THR A 192 5.15 15.50 25.37
N ASN A 193 5.99 15.42 26.42
CA ASN A 193 6.21 16.55 27.34
C ASN A 193 6.77 17.83 26.66
N THR A 194 7.22 17.75 25.40
CA THR A 194 7.88 18.84 24.68
C THR A 194 7.35 19.10 23.26
N SER A 195 6.52 18.22 22.68
CA SER A 195 5.93 18.43 21.34
C SER A 195 4.60 17.69 21.13
N LEU A 196 3.72 18.30 20.33
CA LEU A 196 2.53 17.66 19.74
C LEU A 196 2.95 16.96 18.45
N ALA A 197 2.87 15.63 18.41
CA ALA A 197 3.18 14.84 17.22
C ALA A 197 1.94 14.04 16.79
N GLU A 198 1.47 14.26 15.56
CA GLU A 198 0.45 13.39 14.98
C GLU A 198 1.12 12.13 14.44
N ILE A 199 0.81 11.01 15.06
CA ILE A 199 1.36 9.71 14.71
C ILE A 199 0.24 8.83 14.20
N CYS A 200 0.49 8.22 13.06
CA CYS A 200 -0.32 7.16 12.56
C CYS A 200 0.50 5.87 12.46
N THR A 201 -0.11 4.76 12.88
CA THR A 201 0.46 3.43 12.68
C THR A 201 -0.21 2.80 11.47
N LEU A 202 0.58 2.46 10.46
CA LEU A 202 0.09 1.59 9.40
C LEU A 202 0.09 0.16 9.92
N VAL A 203 -0.97 -0.59 9.60
CA VAL A 203 -1.12 -2.01 9.99
C VAL A 203 -0.12 -2.91 9.20
N TYR A 204 0.67 -2.34 8.29
CA TYR A 204 1.78 -3.01 7.63
C TYR A 204 2.89 -3.36 8.63
N SER A 205 2.94 -4.62 9.09
CA SER A 205 4.03 -5.11 9.94
C SER A 205 5.22 -5.54 9.08
N GLN A 206 6.31 -4.77 9.06
CA GLN A 206 7.57 -5.25 8.51
C GLN A 206 8.22 -6.21 9.51
N LYS A 207 8.32 -7.51 9.21
CA LYS A 207 9.06 -8.47 10.04
C LYS A 207 8.70 -8.40 11.55
N LYS A 208 7.41 -8.18 11.88
CA LYS A 208 6.86 -7.95 13.24
C LYS A 208 7.09 -6.57 13.87
N SER A 209 7.70 -5.63 13.14
CA SER A 209 7.85 -4.24 13.58
C SER A 209 6.76 -3.35 12.98
N ASN A 210 6.15 -2.54 13.83
CA ASN A 210 5.15 -1.55 13.43
C ASN A 210 5.78 -0.45 12.57
N ILE A 211 5.06 0.03 11.56
CA ILE A 211 5.45 1.20 10.76
C ILE A 211 4.69 2.42 11.26
N PHE A 212 5.43 3.48 11.58
CA PHE A 212 4.87 4.73 12.07
C PHE A 212 5.10 5.84 11.07
N PHE A 213 4.03 6.56 10.79
CA PHE A 213 4.00 7.80 10.03
C PHE A 213 3.81 8.92 11.04
N ARG A 214 4.78 9.81 11.17
CA ARG A 214 4.65 11.05 11.94
C ARG A 214 4.54 12.22 10.96
N ARG A 215 3.59 13.12 11.19
CA ARG A 215 3.49 14.39 10.48
C ARG A 215 4.15 15.49 11.29
N GLU A 216 4.87 16.34 10.61
CA GLU A 216 5.47 17.55 11.18
C GLU A 216 5.21 18.72 10.25
N MET A 217 4.53 19.74 10.77
CA MET A 217 4.10 20.88 9.97
C MET A 217 5.32 21.65 9.47
N GLN A 218 5.31 22.03 8.19
CA GLN A 218 6.42 22.74 7.58
C GLN A 218 5.96 23.97 6.80
N THR A 219 6.60 25.10 7.06
CA THR A 219 6.32 26.38 6.40
C THR A 219 7.13 26.57 5.12
N LYS A 220 8.20 25.79 4.93
CA LYS A 220 9.09 25.86 3.77
C LYS A 220 8.60 25.02 2.58
N ILE A 221 7.62 24.14 2.77
CA ILE A 221 7.00 23.35 1.70
C ILE A 221 5.98 24.23 0.98
N VAL A 222 6.12 24.34 -0.34
CA VAL A 222 5.25 25.17 -1.18
C VAL A 222 4.10 24.35 -1.77
N SER A 223 2.95 24.98 -1.95
CA SER A 223 1.81 24.35 -2.64
C SER A 223 2.09 24.24 -4.14
N PRO A 224 2.03 23.03 -4.73
CA PRO A 224 2.17 22.86 -6.18
C PRO A 224 0.89 23.28 -6.93
N THR A 225 1.00 23.55 -8.24
CA THR A 225 -0.17 23.63 -9.15
C THR A 225 -0.77 22.24 -9.41
N LYS A 226 -1.92 22.18 -10.07
CA LYS A 226 -2.60 20.91 -10.41
C LYS A 226 -1.75 20.04 -11.34
N GLU A 227 -1.08 20.68 -12.30
CA GLU A 227 -0.16 20.05 -13.25
C GLU A 227 1.10 19.55 -12.53
N GLN A 228 1.71 20.39 -11.69
CA GLN A 228 2.87 20.01 -10.90
C GLN A 228 2.57 18.84 -9.95
N PHE A 229 1.38 18.84 -9.33
CA PHE A 229 0.94 17.72 -8.50
C PHE A 229 0.87 16.42 -9.30
N LYS A 230 0.26 16.47 -10.49
CA LYS A 230 0.10 15.31 -11.37
C LYS A 230 1.47 14.76 -11.79
N ASP A 231 2.39 15.63 -12.23
CA ASP A 231 3.73 15.25 -12.64
C ASP A 231 4.52 14.65 -11.48
N ALA A 232 4.42 15.23 -10.28
CA ALA A 232 5.01 14.70 -9.07
C ALA A 232 4.47 13.30 -8.73
N VAL A 233 3.16 13.08 -8.82
CA VAL A 233 2.55 11.75 -8.59
C VAL A 233 3.04 10.72 -9.60
N HIS A 234 3.18 11.11 -10.87
CA HIS A 234 3.70 10.24 -11.93
C HIS A 234 5.16 9.86 -11.65
N LEU A 235 5.98 10.83 -11.23
CA LEU A 235 7.37 10.60 -10.83
C LEU A 235 7.48 9.68 -9.60
N ILE A 236 6.66 9.91 -8.55
CA ILE A 236 6.60 9.06 -7.36
C ILE A 236 6.21 7.62 -7.73
N ALA A 237 5.26 7.44 -8.66
CA ALA A 237 4.81 6.12 -9.09
C ALA A 237 5.91 5.30 -9.79
N ASN A 238 6.88 5.97 -10.43
CA ASN A 238 8.01 5.34 -11.10
C ASN A 238 9.15 4.92 -10.15
N LEU A 239 9.08 5.26 -8.85
CA LEU A 239 10.08 4.86 -7.86
C LEU A 239 10.09 3.34 -7.68
N ASN A 240 11.04 2.63 -8.28
CA ASN A 240 11.11 1.16 -8.21
C ASN A 240 11.96 0.64 -7.04
N THR A 241 12.85 1.47 -6.49
CA THR A 241 13.66 1.10 -5.32
C THR A 241 13.80 2.31 -4.39
N ILE A 242 14.06 2.03 -3.11
CA ILE A 242 14.30 3.07 -2.09
C ILE A 242 15.68 3.73 -2.24
N ARG A 243 16.57 3.15 -3.06
CA ARG A 243 17.96 3.58 -3.23
C ARG A 243 18.21 4.36 -4.52
N ASN A 244 17.42 4.12 -5.56
CA ASN A 244 17.56 4.79 -6.86
C ASN A 244 16.49 5.88 -6.99
N PHE A 245 16.82 7.04 -6.45
CA PHE A 245 16.20 8.30 -6.87
C PHE A 245 17.03 8.80 -8.04
N SER A 246 16.71 8.36 -9.25
CA SER A 246 17.38 8.84 -10.46
C SER A 246 16.94 10.28 -10.76
N ASP A 247 17.86 11.08 -11.28
CA ASP A 247 17.52 12.27 -12.06
C ASP A 247 16.69 11.79 -13.26
N SER A 248 15.49 12.34 -13.44
CA SER A 248 14.61 11.92 -14.52
C SER A 248 15.23 12.28 -15.87
N ASP A 249 15.51 11.29 -16.72
CA ASP A 249 15.92 11.47 -18.12
C ASP A 249 14.75 11.86 -19.05
N THR A 250 13.58 12.18 -18.50
CA THR A 250 12.39 12.54 -19.28
C THR A 250 11.68 13.76 -18.71
N LEU A 251 11.74 14.89 -19.45
CA LEU A 251 10.80 16.04 -19.55
C LEU A 251 10.16 16.67 -18.28
N SER A 252 10.28 16.08 -17.09
CA SER A 252 9.84 16.61 -15.82
C SER A 252 11.00 17.35 -15.18
N GLU A 253 10.86 18.65 -14.99
CA GLU A 253 11.86 19.51 -14.33
C GLU A 253 12.08 19.14 -12.83
N MET A 254 11.37 18.14 -12.32
CA MET A 254 11.38 17.71 -10.92
C MET A 254 12.43 16.64 -10.62
N TYR A 255 12.99 16.69 -9.41
CA TYR A 255 14.05 15.80 -8.96
C TYR A 255 14.00 15.59 -7.44
N PHE A 256 14.59 14.49 -7.00
CA PHE A 256 14.67 14.12 -5.60
C PHE A 256 16.03 14.52 -5.03
N TYR A 257 16.03 15.38 -4.02
CA TYR A 257 17.23 15.70 -3.26
C TYR A 257 17.31 14.89 -1.98
N LYS A 258 18.46 14.27 -1.73
CA LYS A 258 18.69 13.39 -0.58
C LYS A 258 19.76 13.93 0.36
N GLU A 259 19.52 13.79 1.65
CA GLU A 259 20.46 14.08 2.73
C GLU A 259 20.34 13.01 3.82
N SER A 260 21.41 12.80 4.58
CA SER A 260 21.42 11.84 5.70
C SER A 260 21.21 12.56 7.03
N ILE A 261 20.40 11.98 7.91
CA ILE A 261 20.10 12.50 9.24
C ILE A 261 20.41 11.39 10.25
N LEU A 262 21.14 11.73 11.32
CA LEU A 262 21.37 10.82 12.44
C LEU A 262 20.45 11.22 13.60
N CYS A 263 19.63 10.28 14.07
CA CYS A 263 18.74 10.50 15.22
C CYS A 263 18.85 9.31 16.17
N ASN A 264 19.26 9.56 17.42
CA ASN A 264 19.40 8.54 18.47
C ASN A 264 20.18 7.29 18.02
N GLY A 265 21.23 7.46 17.21
CA GLY A 265 22.05 6.36 16.70
C GLY A 265 21.46 5.59 15.51
N ILE A 266 20.31 6.01 14.99
CA ILE A 266 19.67 5.44 13.79
C ILE A 266 19.87 6.41 12.62
N ASN A 267 20.30 5.88 11.48
CA ASN A 267 20.40 6.62 10.22
C ASN A 267 19.02 6.72 9.55
N TYR A 268 18.67 7.95 9.19
CA TYR A 268 17.51 8.30 8.38
C TYR A 268 17.97 8.95 7.08
N THR A 269 17.24 8.69 6.02
CA THR A 269 17.35 9.40 4.75
C THR A 269 16.24 10.44 4.69
N SER A 270 16.61 11.70 4.55
CA SER A 270 15.69 12.81 4.25
C SER A 270 15.69 13.04 2.75
N VAL A 271 14.51 13.00 2.15
CA VAL A 271 14.32 13.17 0.71
C VAL A 271 13.27 14.23 0.43
N LYS A 272 13.67 15.28 -0.28
CA LYS A 272 12.84 16.39 -0.71
C LYS A 272 12.53 16.23 -2.20
N LEU A 273 11.28 16.42 -2.57
CA LEU A 273 10.86 16.53 -3.96
C LEU A 273 10.85 18.00 -4.36
N TRP A 274 11.71 18.36 -5.31
CA TRP A 274 11.92 19.73 -5.77
C TRP A 274 11.26 19.96 -7.13
N LEU A 275 10.69 21.16 -7.33
CA LEU A 275 10.01 21.54 -8.58
C LEU A 275 10.98 21.70 -9.76
N ASP A 276 12.13 22.30 -9.50
CA ASP A 276 13.17 22.57 -10.50
C ASP A 276 14.55 22.70 -9.85
N ASN A 277 15.60 22.40 -10.63
CA ASN A 277 17.00 22.35 -10.18
C ASN A 277 17.57 23.67 -9.64
N TYR A 278 16.86 24.78 -9.83
CA TYR A 278 17.39 26.14 -9.61
C TYR A 278 16.74 26.83 -8.42
N THR A 279 15.48 26.55 -8.13
CA THR A 279 14.71 27.25 -7.11
C THR A 279 14.72 26.54 -5.75
N ASN A 280 15.13 25.26 -5.70
CA ASN A 280 15.10 24.41 -4.50
C ASN A 280 13.73 24.41 -3.78
N LYS A 281 12.65 24.69 -4.52
CA LYS A 281 11.29 24.75 -3.99
C LYS A 281 10.78 23.35 -3.70
N THR A 282 10.58 23.06 -2.43
CA THR A 282 10.13 21.73 -1.96
C THR A 282 8.61 21.64 -1.99
N ILE A 283 8.07 20.62 -2.66
CA ILE A 283 6.63 20.34 -2.74
C ILE A 283 6.21 19.08 -1.97
N ALA A 284 7.18 18.24 -1.61
CA ALA A 284 6.97 17.11 -0.71
C ALA A 284 8.28 16.80 0.02
N HIS A 285 8.20 16.35 1.27
CA HIS A 285 9.36 15.98 2.08
C HIS A 285 9.05 14.73 2.89
N VAL A 286 9.91 13.73 2.76
CA VAL A 286 9.81 12.47 3.49
C VAL A 286 11.14 12.17 4.16
N ILE A 287 11.09 11.74 5.42
CA ILE A 287 12.24 11.25 6.16
C ILE A 287 11.96 9.79 6.48
N PHE A 288 12.87 8.86 6.19
CA PHE A 288 12.64 7.45 6.47
C PHE A 288 13.91 6.75 6.96
N SER A 289 13.74 5.76 7.84
CA SER A 289 14.88 4.94 8.31
C SER A 289 15.45 4.10 7.17
N GLU A 290 16.78 3.94 7.11
CA GLU A 290 17.44 3.07 6.11
C GLU A 290 17.02 1.60 6.20
N ILE A 291 16.43 1.20 7.33
CA ILE A 291 15.90 -0.16 7.56
C ILE A 291 14.59 -0.37 6.76
N LEU A 292 13.92 0.69 6.31
CA LEU A 292 12.71 0.59 5.49
C LEU A 292 13.02 -0.16 4.18
N SER A 293 12.31 -1.26 3.93
CA SER A 293 12.48 -2.07 2.71
C SER A 293 11.25 -2.11 1.79
N ILE A 294 10.14 -1.46 2.16
CA ILE A 294 8.88 -1.49 1.41
C ILE A 294 8.70 -0.21 0.61
N ILE A 295 8.87 -0.29 -0.71
CA ILE A 295 8.75 0.86 -1.62
C ILE A 295 7.33 1.46 -1.63
N LYS A 296 6.29 0.64 -1.47
CA LYS A 296 4.90 1.13 -1.40
C LYS A 296 4.68 2.10 -0.23
N VAL A 297 5.31 1.84 0.91
CA VAL A 297 5.26 2.70 2.10
C VAL A 297 5.91 4.05 1.80
N LEU A 298 7.06 4.05 1.12
CA LEU A 298 7.72 5.28 0.70
C LEU A 298 6.86 6.10 -0.27
N ARG A 299 6.28 5.45 -1.29
CA ARG A 299 5.36 6.09 -2.24
C ARG A 299 4.14 6.71 -1.53
N LEU A 300 3.55 6.00 -0.58
CA LEU A 300 2.45 6.50 0.25
C LEU A 300 2.86 7.71 1.10
N ALA A 301 4.06 7.69 1.70
CA ALA A 301 4.59 8.81 2.46
C ALA A 301 4.79 10.06 1.60
N PHE A 302 5.36 9.91 0.40
CA PHE A 302 5.51 11.01 -0.54
C PHE A 302 4.17 11.56 -0.99
N TYR A 303 3.23 10.69 -1.37
CA TYR A 303 1.87 11.11 -1.72
C TYR A 303 1.22 11.87 -0.57
N THR A 304 1.37 11.39 0.66
CA THR A 304 0.78 12.03 1.84
C THR A 304 1.36 13.43 2.08
N SER A 305 2.68 13.59 1.95
CA SER A 305 3.34 14.90 2.05
C SER A 305 2.85 15.84 0.95
N LEU A 306 2.88 15.37 -0.30
CA LEU A 306 2.46 16.14 -1.48
C LEU A 306 0.99 16.59 -1.40
N HIS A 307 0.09 15.68 -0.99
CA HIS A 307 -1.34 15.97 -0.81
C HIS A 307 -1.56 17.06 0.22
N SER A 308 -0.83 17.03 1.34
CA SER A 308 -0.89 18.09 2.35
C SER A 308 -0.30 19.43 1.88
N ALA A 309 0.71 19.40 1.02
CA ALA A 309 1.25 20.62 0.42
C ALA A 309 0.21 21.29 -0.49
N PHE A 310 -0.56 20.48 -1.23
CA PHE A 310 -1.64 20.96 -2.11
C PHE A 310 -2.86 21.46 -1.32
N TYR A 311 -3.28 20.73 -0.27
CA TYR A 311 -4.36 21.12 0.63
C TYR A 311 -3.78 21.46 2.01
N SER A 312 -3.41 22.73 2.18
CA SER A 312 -2.76 23.25 3.39
C SER A 312 -3.44 22.80 4.69
N PRO A 313 -2.67 22.57 5.77
CA PRO A 313 -1.24 22.87 5.92
C PRO A 313 -0.32 21.75 5.39
N ALA A 314 0.90 22.13 5.00
CA ALA A 314 1.90 21.22 4.46
C ALA A 314 2.66 20.48 5.57
N TYR A 315 2.94 19.19 5.34
CA TYR A 315 3.62 18.32 6.30
C TYR A 315 4.81 17.59 5.68
N THR A 316 5.89 17.50 6.45
CA THR A 316 6.90 16.45 6.29
C THR A 316 6.36 15.15 6.87
N ILE A 317 6.56 14.04 6.15
CA ILE A 317 6.17 12.71 6.61
C ILE A 317 7.40 11.94 7.04
N ILE A 318 7.46 11.59 8.32
CA ILE A 318 8.54 10.80 8.91
C ILE A 318 8.08 9.36 9.03
N VAL A 319 8.80 8.43 8.40
CA VAL A 319 8.53 7.00 8.40
C VAL A 319 9.56 6.29 9.25
N SER A 320 9.09 5.55 10.25
CA SER A 320 9.95 4.82 11.18
C SER A 320 9.43 3.41 11.42
N VAL A 321 10.35 2.50 11.77
CA VAL A 321 10.07 1.07 11.95
C VAL A 321 10.41 0.70 13.39
N GLY A 322 9.48 0.05 14.08
CA GLY A 322 9.63 -0.38 15.48
C GLY A 322 9.21 0.68 16.48
N GLU A 323 9.80 1.88 16.41
CA GLU A 323 9.46 3.02 17.28
C GLU A 323 9.39 4.33 16.48
N PRO A 324 8.54 5.30 16.88
CA PRO A 324 8.45 6.59 16.22
C PRO A 324 9.73 7.42 16.40
N MET A 325 10.19 8.07 15.32
CA MET A 325 11.27 9.05 15.40
C MET A 325 10.79 10.34 16.10
N LEU A 326 11.47 10.74 17.18
CA LEU A 326 11.12 11.91 18.00
C LEU A 326 12.11 13.08 17.93
N CYS A 327 13.16 13.00 17.11
CA CYS A 327 14.09 14.11 16.93
C CYS A 327 13.42 15.31 16.22
N SER A 328 13.98 16.49 16.45
CA SER A 328 13.69 17.69 15.64
C SER A 328 14.23 17.50 14.22
N ILE A 329 13.49 18.03 13.24
CA ILE A 329 13.87 17.99 11.82
C ILE A 329 14.22 19.37 11.26
N ASP A 330 14.04 20.43 12.06
CA ASP A 330 14.43 21.80 11.70
C ASP A 330 15.93 21.97 11.97
N TYR A 331 16.72 21.94 10.90
CA TYR A 331 18.13 22.32 10.85
C TYR A 331 18.32 23.63 10.09
#